data_AF-H1VTF0-F1
#
_entry.id   AF-H1VTF0-F1
#
_cell.length_a   1.000
_cell.length_b   1.000
_cell.length_c   1.000
_cell.angle_alpha   90.00
_cell.angle_beta   90.00
_cell.angle_gamma   90.00
#
_symmetry.space_group_name_H-M   'P 1'
#
loop_
_entity.id
_entity.type
_entity.pdbx_description
1 polymer ?
#
loop_
_entity_poly.entity_id
_entity_poly.type
_entity_poly.pdbx_seq_one_letter_code
_entity_poly.pdbx_strand_id
1 'polypeptide(L)'
;MASSGLGRGSIFLALCLLLVLLPGRAAAFGAGNIPSIAQVEGHNWRHGDIEDMLKTIAFLHGKKWTSMLVSRVYFGNWLRDYSQAVDVGSLKGVNAPTIRILVWVLSFMAFGYATEEFEVTEERLGVYRPEEHIDNPLGYADGMDARKFDPRLRGPVDPIETRIDPRTGMKNYIANESGGWATSAGYLRFSFARSIHFGRVYTSGSRGSGKEADLCEALRCLGQALHCMEDFSAHSNYCELALRELGYHDVYPHCGAATEINLNGRRVFPLVTGTFGAVDFLHSVLGEATDHFTQSEVDE
;
A
#
# COMPACT_ATOMS: atom_id res chain seq x y z
N MET A 1 8.38 -48.73 -44.19
CA MET A 1 8.81 -47.53 -43.45
C MET A 1 7.75 -47.26 -42.40
N ALA A 2 8.00 -47.62 -41.14
CA ALA A 2 7.06 -47.36 -40.04
C ALA A 2 7.45 -46.03 -39.39
N SER A 3 6.55 -45.04 -39.42
CA SER A 3 6.74 -43.78 -38.71
C SER A 3 6.57 -44.04 -37.22
N SER A 4 7.67 -44.01 -36.48
CA SER A 4 7.66 -43.95 -35.01
C SER A 4 7.25 -42.52 -34.60
N GLY A 5 5.96 -42.23 -34.62
CA GLY A 5 5.45 -41.00 -34.01
C GLY A 5 5.64 -41.06 -32.49
N LEU A 6 6.19 -39.99 -31.89
CA LEU A 6 6.23 -39.89 -30.43
C LEU A 6 4.81 -40.05 -29.87
N GLY A 7 4.63 -40.95 -28.91
CA GLY A 7 3.37 -41.10 -28.21
C GLY A 7 2.98 -39.80 -27.51
N ARG A 8 1.67 -39.49 -27.46
CA ARG A 8 1.13 -38.27 -26.83
C ARG A 8 1.67 -38.04 -25.41
N GLY A 9 1.89 -39.11 -24.63
CA GLY A 9 2.51 -39.03 -23.30
C GLY A 9 3.95 -38.56 -23.30
N SER A 10 4.76 -38.96 -24.29
CA SER A 10 6.15 -38.52 -24.44
C SER A 10 6.23 -37.04 -24.86
N ILE A 11 5.29 -36.58 -25.69
CA ILE A 11 5.16 -35.16 -26.07
C ILE A 11 4.77 -34.32 -24.85
N PHE A 12 3.80 -34.80 -24.06
CA PHE A 12 3.37 -34.10 -22.83
C PHE A 12 4.51 -34.01 -21.80
N LEU A 13 5.24 -35.11 -21.58
CA LEU A 13 6.39 -35.13 -20.68
C LEU A 13 7.50 -34.19 -21.16
N ALA A 14 7.80 -34.18 -22.46
CA ALA A 14 8.78 -33.26 -23.03
C ALA A 14 8.34 -31.78 -22.85
N LEU A 15 7.06 -31.48 -23.06
CA LEU A 15 6.50 -30.15 -22.79
C LEU A 15 6.62 -29.75 -21.31
N CYS A 16 6.29 -30.65 -20.38
CA CYS A 16 6.46 -30.39 -18.95
C CYS A 16 7.94 -30.15 -18.58
N LEU A 17 8.86 -30.96 -19.11
CA LEU A 17 10.30 -30.78 -18.88
C LEU A 17 10.81 -29.46 -19.45
N LEU A 18 10.36 -29.07 -20.64
CA LEU A 18 10.68 -27.78 -21.24
C LEU A 18 10.14 -26.62 -20.37
N LEU A 19 8.90 -26.72 -19.87
CA LEU A 19 8.30 -25.69 -19.00
C LEU A 19 9.00 -25.57 -17.65
N VAL A 20 9.64 -26.62 -17.14
CA VAL A 20 10.39 -26.59 -15.88
C VAL A 20 11.85 -26.15 -16.07
N LEU A 21 12.48 -26.56 -17.18
CA LEU A 21 13.92 -26.37 -17.39
C LEU A 21 14.28 -25.14 -18.23
N LEU A 22 13.35 -24.60 -19.04
CA LEU A 22 13.60 -23.44 -19.89
C LEU A 22 13.30 -22.06 -19.29
N PRO A 23 12.48 -21.88 -18.22
CA PRO A 23 12.33 -20.54 -17.65
C PRO A 23 13.69 -19.99 -17.22
N GLY A 24 14.10 -18.87 -17.83
CA GLY A 24 15.28 -18.13 -17.40
C GLY A 24 15.10 -17.55 -16.01
N ARG A 25 16.20 -17.18 -15.36
CA ARG A 25 16.13 -16.42 -14.10
C ARG A 25 15.57 -15.03 -14.40
N ALA A 26 14.44 -14.68 -13.81
CA ALA A 26 13.92 -13.31 -13.81
C ALA A 26 14.29 -12.66 -12.47
N ALA A 27 14.90 -11.47 -12.53
CA ALA A 27 14.95 -10.59 -11.37
C ALA A 27 13.60 -9.89 -11.27
N ALA A 28 12.96 -9.98 -10.11
CA ALA A 28 11.72 -9.29 -9.81
C ALA A 28 11.94 -8.39 -8.59
N PHE A 29 11.21 -7.28 -8.54
CA PHE A 29 11.06 -6.54 -7.30
C PHE A 29 10.25 -7.42 -6.34
N GLY A 30 10.82 -7.72 -5.18
CA GLY A 30 10.12 -8.41 -4.11
C GLY A 30 9.36 -7.41 -3.26
N ALA A 31 8.12 -7.75 -2.89
CA ALA A 31 7.44 -7.14 -1.75
C ALA A 31 7.74 -8.00 -0.51
N GLY A 32 8.10 -7.37 0.61
CA GLY A 32 8.33 -8.06 1.88
C GLY A 32 9.73 -7.86 2.51
N ASN A 33 9.84 -8.36 3.73
CA ASN A 33 10.91 -8.02 4.69
C ASN A 33 12.31 -8.49 4.24
N ILE A 34 13.29 -7.60 4.33
CA ILE A 34 14.70 -7.86 4.10
C ILE A 34 15.39 -7.85 5.47
N PRO A 35 15.97 -8.98 5.92
CA PRO A 35 16.61 -9.08 7.23
C PRO A 35 17.62 -7.95 7.46
N SER A 36 17.56 -7.31 8.63
CA SER A 36 18.53 -6.28 9.01
C SER A 36 19.92 -6.88 9.08
N ILE A 37 20.73 -6.55 8.09
CA ILE A 37 22.18 -6.56 8.25
C ILE A 37 22.56 -5.10 8.07
N ALA A 38 23.35 -4.53 8.98
CA ALA A 38 23.84 -3.14 8.93
C ALA A 38 24.54 -2.75 7.60
N GLN A 39 24.71 -3.71 6.69
CA GLN A 39 25.22 -3.53 5.33
C GLN A 39 24.14 -3.09 4.30
N VAL A 40 22.86 -3.04 4.66
CA VAL A 40 21.73 -2.86 3.71
C VAL A 40 20.92 -1.58 3.94
N GLU A 41 21.13 -0.90 5.07
CA GLU A 41 20.49 0.39 5.39
C GLU A 41 20.82 1.45 4.33
N GLY A 42 19.81 2.09 3.75
CA GLY A 42 19.96 3.04 2.64
C GLY A 42 20.14 2.41 1.24
N HIS A 43 20.15 1.08 1.14
CA HIS A 43 20.17 0.35 -0.13
C HIS A 43 18.82 -0.31 -0.45
N ASN A 44 18.11 -0.81 0.57
CA ASN A 44 16.75 -1.34 0.45
C ASN A 44 15.83 -0.58 1.41
N TRP A 45 14.60 -0.31 0.95
CA TRP A 45 13.62 0.54 1.64
C TRP A 45 12.51 -0.30 2.26
N ARG A 46 12.10 0.04 3.48
CA ARG A 46 11.11 -0.65 4.33
C ARG A 46 9.89 0.25 4.60
N HIS A 47 8.83 -0.36 5.13
CA HIS A 47 7.72 0.35 5.78
C HIS A 47 8.29 1.31 6.83
N GLY A 48 7.96 2.59 6.72
CA GLY A 48 8.45 3.62 7.65
C GLY A 48 9.65 4.46 7.14
N ASP A 49 10.36 4.01 6.10
CA ASP A 49 11.55 4.74 5.62
C ASP A 49 11.16 6.05 4.90
N ILE A 50 9.95 6.13 4.33
CA ILE A 50 9.43 7.36 3.72
C ILE A 50 9.25 8.46 4.78
N GLU A 51 8.95 8.11 6.03
CA GLU A 51 8.88 9.04 7.14
C GLU A 51 10.27 9.53 7.57
N ASP A 52 11.30 8.70 7.48
CA ASP A 52 12.68 9.13 7.75
C ASP A 52 13.19 10.13 6.73
N MET A 53 12.77 10.00 5.47
CA MET A 53 13.07 10.99 4.43
C MET A 53 12.55 12.39 4.79
N LEU A 54 11.49 12.51 5.59
CA LEU A 54 10.95 13.81 6.05
C LEU A 54 12.00 14.64 6.80
N LYS A 55 12.92 13.98 7.53
CA LYS A 55 14.03 14.65 8.23
C LYS A 55 14.94 15.41 7.27
N THR A 56 14.98 15.01 5.99
CA THR A 56 15.88 15.56 4.97
C THR A 56 15.19 16.56 4.05
N ILE A 57 13.89 16.39 3.76
CA ILE A 57 13.17 17.17 2.75
C ILE A 57 12.19 18.20 3.32
N ALA A 58 11.78 18.06 4.59
CA ALA A 58 10.72 18.88 5.17
C ALA A 58 11.20 19.60 6.44
N PHE A 59 10.76 20.85 6.61
CA PHE A 59 10.97 21.61 7.84
C PHE A 59 9.66 21.76 8.60
N LEU A 60 9.69 21.48 9.89
CA LEU A 60 8.59 21.82 10.80
C LEU A 60 8.78 23.27 11.25
N HIS A 61 7.72 24.07 11.19
CA HIS A 61 7.79 25.48 11.53
C HIS A 61 8.31 25.69 12.96
N GLY A 62 9.54 26.21 13.09
CA GLY A 62 10.19 26.46 14.38
C GLY A 62 10.60 25.20 15.15
N LYS A 63 10.54 24.00 14.56
CA LYS A 63 10.91 22.73 15.21
C LYS A 63 11.82 21.87 14.32
N LYS A 64 12.72 21.11 14.95
CA LYS A 64 13.44 20.03 14.27
C LYS A 64 12.60 18.77 14.30
N TRP A 65 12.75 17.91 13.30
CA TRP A 65 12.26 16.55 13.39
C TRP A 65 12.94 15.81 14.55
N THR A 66 12.13 15.13 15.34
CA THR A 66 12.56 14.23 16.42
C THR A 66 12.04 12.83 16.11
N SER A 67 12.62 11.79 16.71
CA SER A 67 12.14 10.41 16.53
C SER A 67 10.66 10.26 16.89
N MET A 68 10.19 10.98 17.92
CA MET A 68 8.77 10.99 18.30
C MET A 68 7.88 11.62 17.21
N LEU A 69 8.31 12.69 16.56
CA LEU A 69 7.54 13.31 15.47
C LEU A 69 7.47 12.41 14.24
N VAL A 70 8.56 11.71 13.92
CA VAL A 70 8.57 10.70 12.85
C VAL A 70 7.67 9.52 13.20
N SER A 71 7.74 9.01 14.43
CA SER A 71 6.87 7.95 14.94
C SER A 71 5.38 8.31 14.87
N ARG A 72 5.00 9.57 15.10
CA ARG A 72 3.61 10.05 14.92
C ARG A 72 3.16 10.07 13.46
N VAL A 73 4.08 10.34 12.52
CA VAL A 73 3.77 10.17 11.09
C VAL A 73 3.61 8.69 10.79
N TYR A 74 4.60 7.88 11.19
CA TYR A 74 4.58 6.44 10.95
C TYR A 74 3.32 5.76 11.51
N PHE A 75 2.83 6.17 12.69
CA PHE A 75 1.56 5.68 13.22
C PHE A 75 0.38 5.86 12.26
N GLY A 76 0.33 6.98 11.53
CA GLY A 76 -0.67 7.22 10.50
C GLY A 76 -0.55 6.27 9.30
N ASN A 77 0.68 5.94 8.92
CA ASN A 77 1.00 4.98 7.86
C ASN A 77 0.61 3.56 8.32
N TRP A 78 1.16 3.13 9.45
CA TRP A 78 0.89 1.86 10.14
C TRP A 78 -0.61 1.58 10.33
N LEU A 79 -1.42 2.57 10.70
CA LEU A 79 -2.86 2.38 10.84
C LEU A 79 -3.55 1.93 9.53
N ARG A 80 -2.98 2.23 8.35
CA ARG A 80 -3.52 1.81 7.06
C ARG A 80 -3.24 0.34 6.79
N ASP A 81 -2.01 -0.11 6.99
CA ASP A 81 -1.67 -1.55 6.97
C ASP A 81 -2.62 -2.34 7.88
N TYR A 82 -2.82 -1.86 9.11
CA TYR A 82 -3.68 -2.56 10.07
C TYR A 82 -5.17 -2.40 9.84
N SER A 83 -5.60 -1.43 9.05
CA SER A 83 -7.01 -1.32 8.66
C SER A 83 -7.45 -2.49 7.79
N GLN A 84 -6.50 -3.15 7.09
CA GLN A 84 -6.70 -4.39 6.36
C GLN A 84 -7.20 -5.54 7.26
N ALA A 85 -6.95 -5.47 8.57
CA ALA A 85 -7.51 -6.42 9.54
C ALA A 85 -9.04 -6.35 9.62
N VAL A 86 -9.60 -5.16 9.37
CA VAL A 86 -11.04 -4.89 9.43
C VAL A 86 -11.62 -4.98 8.01
N ASP A 87 -11.55 -6.17 7.43
CA ASP A 87 -12.09 -6.52 6.11
C ASP A 87 -13.17 -7.61 6.19
N VAL A 88 -13.78 -7.95 5.06
CA VAL A 88 -14.80 -9.01 4.94
C VAL A 88 -14.28 -10.38 5.41
N GLY A 89 -13.02 -10.71 5.15
CA GLY A 89 -12.37 -11.94 5.60
C GLY A 89 -12.45 -12.10 7.11
N SER A 90 -12.01 -11.09 7.86
CA SER A 90 -12.08 -11.09 9.32
C SER A 90 -13.50 -10.91 9.86
N LEU A 91 -14.29 -10.00 9.27
CA LEU A 91 -15.63 -9.62 9.76
C LEU A 91 -16.67 -10.73 9.63
N LYS A 92 -16.40 -11.76 8.82
CA LYS A 92 -17.21 -12.99 8.79
C LYS A 92 -17.15 -13.77 10.10
N GLY A 93 -16.05 -13.69 10.84
CA GLY A 93 -15.83 -14.47 12.06
C GLY A 93 -15.67 -13.64 13.34
N VAL A 94 -15.21 -12.39 13.23
CA VAL A 94 -14.85 -11.54 14.37
C VAL A 94 -15.42 -10.14 14.16
N ASN A 95 -16.07 -9.56 15.17
CA ASN A 95 -16.62 -8.21 15.05
C ASN A 95 -15.52 -7.13 15.04
N ALA A 96 -15.78 -5.98 14.41
CA ALA A 96 -14.81 -4.88 14.28
C ALA A 96 -14.25 -4.38 15.63
N PRO A 97 -15.05 -4.23 16.72
CA PRO A 97 -14.51 -3.83 18.01
C PRO A 97 -13.48 -4.81 18.58
N THR A 98 -13.66 -6.11 18.38
CA THR A 98 -12.71 -7.14 18.85
C THR A 98 -11.41 -7.08 18.06
N ILE A 99 -11.50 -6.93 16.72
CA ILE A 99 -10.31 -6.74 15.87
C ILE A 99 -9.54 -5.49 16.32
N ARG A 100 -10.24 -4.38 16.56
CA ARG A 100 -9.63 -3.14 17.04
C ARG A 100 -8.90 -3.29 18.38
N ILE A 101 -9.41 -4.12 19.31
CA ILE A 101 -8.70 -4.41 20.57
C ILE A 101 -7.36 -5.12 20.28
N LEU A 102 -7.34 -6.07 19.34
CA LEU A 102 -6.10 -6.76 18.94
C LEU A 102 -5.10 -5.77 18.32
N VAL A 103 -5.56 -4.93 17.39
CA VAL A 103 -4.72 -3.88 16.78
C VAL A 103 -4.22 -2.89 17.83
N TRP A 104 -5.04 -2.55 18.83
CA TRP A 104 -4.62 -1.68 19.93
C TRP A 104 -3.49 -2.31 20.77
N VAL A 105 -3.53 -3.62 21.03
CA VAL A 105 -2.43 -4.33 21.69
C VAL A 105 -1.14 -4.28 20.84
N LEU A 106 -1.25 -4.46 19.52
CA LEU A 106 -0.09 -4.35 18.62
C LEU A 106 0.48 -2.94 18.60
N SER A 107 -0.38 -1.92 18.54
CA SER A 107 0.05 -0.52 18.62
C SER A 107 0.79 -0.22 19.93
N PHE A 108 0.37 -0.80 21.06
CA PHE A 108 1.10 -0.67 22.32
C PHE A 108 2.51 -1.29 22.24
N MET A 109 2.65 -2.43 21.57
CA MET A 109 3.95 -3.07 21.38
C MET A 109 4.87 -2.24 20.48
N ALA A 110 4.31 -1.60 19.44
CA ALA A 110 5.05 -0.83 18.46
C ALA A 110 5.44 0.58 18.93
N PHE A 111 4.55 1.27 19.65
CA PHE A 111 4.69 2.69 20.00
C PHE A 111 4.87 2.96 21.51
N GLY A 112 4.79 1.92 22.35
CA GLY A 112 4.92 2.02 23.80
C GLY A 112 3.63 2.45 24.51
N TYR A 113 3.75 3.06 25.70
CA TYR A 113 2.58 3.49 26.49
C TYR A 113 1.63 4.33 25.63
N ALA A 114 0.37 3.89 25.53
CA ALA A 114 -0.68 4.52 24.75
C ALA A 114 -1.01 5.92 25.30
N THR A 115 -0.19 6.89 24.93
CA THR A 115 -0.56 8.30 25.01
C THR A 115 -1.68 8.56 24.00
N GLU A 116 -2.51 9.58 24.25
CA GLU A 116 -3.69 9.87 23.41
C GLU A 116 -3.35 10.02 21.91
N GLU A 117 -2.10 10.35 21.55
CA GLU A 117 -1.67 10.43 20.15
C GLU A 117 -1.59 9.08 19.41
N PHE A 118 -1.32 7.97 20.12
CA PHE A 118 -1.19 6.62 19.54
C PHE A 118 -2.44 5.75 19.78
N GLU A 119 -3.52 6.34 20.29
CA GLU A 119 -4.75 5.61 20.52
C GLU A 119 -5.39 5.11 19.21
N VAL A 120 -5.65 3.80 19.15
CA VAL A 120 -6.34 3.13 18.04
C VAL A 120 -7.86 3.23 18.23
N THR A 121 -8.42 4.35 17.77
CA THR A 121 -9.87 4.58 17.75
C THR A 121 -10.51 3.96 16.51
N GLU A 122 -11.84 3.76 16.55
CA GLU A 122 -12.60 3.28 15.39
C GLU A 122 -12.44 4.20 14.17
N GLU A 123 -12.35 5.51 14.38
CA GLU A 123 -12.20 6.51 13.33
C GLU A 123 -10.79 6.56 12.76
N ARG A 124 -9.76 6.34 13.61
CA ARG A 124 -8.35 6.33 13.19
C ARG A 124 -7.96 5.04 12.48
N LEU A 125 -8.46 3.89 12.94
CA LEU A 125 -8.24 2.59 12.32
C LEU A 125 -9.10 2.42 11.06
N GLY A 126 -10.37 2.84 11.09
CA GLY A 126 -11.26 2.67 9.96
C GLY A 126 -11.49 1.21 9.59
N VAL A 127 -11.63 0.96 8.29
CA VAL A 127 -11.81 -0.37 7.68
C VAL A 127 -10.93 -0.48 6.45
N TYR A 128 -10.75 -1.69 5.92
CA TYR A 128 -10.08 -1.88 4.64
C TYR A 128 -10.80 -1.13 3.51
N ARG A 129 -10.03 -0.37 2.72
CA ARG A 129 -10.53 0.39 1.56
C ARG A 129 -9.51 0.32 0.42
N PRO A 130 -9.89 -0.20 -0.77
CA PRO A 130 -8.96 -0.35 -1.90
C PRO A 130 -8.26 0.95 -2.29
N GLU A 131 -8.96 2.08 -2.23
CA GLU A 131 -8.40 3.39 -2.59
C GLU A 131 -7.26 3.84 -1.67
N GLU A 132 -7.16 3.30 -0.45
CA GLU A 132 -6.09 3.63 0.50
C GLU A 132 -4.78 2.90 0.19
N HIS A 133 -4.88 1.79 -0.55
CA HIS A 133 -3.77 0.90 -0.94
C HIS A 133 -3.53 0.84 -2.46
N ILE A 134 -4.32 1.60 -3.23
CA ILE A 134 -4.32 1.60 -4.70
C ILE A 134 -4.65 0.21 -5.26
N ASP A 135 -5.36 -0.61 -4.49
CA ASP A 135 -5.77 -1.94 -4.92
C ASP A 135 -6.80 -1.85 -6.04
N ASN A 136 -6.73 -2.82 -6.95
CA ASN A 136 -7.77 -3.07 -7.92
C ASN A 136 -9.02 -3.58 -7.19
N PRO A 137 -10.13 -2.82 -7.18
CA PRO A 137 -11.32 -3.18 -6.42
C PRO A 137 -12.14 -4.30 -7.10
N LEU A 138 -11.75 -4.73 -8.31
CA LEU A 138 -12.47 -5.75 -9.08
C LEU A 138 -12.58 -7.07 -8.31
N GLY A 139 -13.81 -7.54 -8.11
CA GLY A 139 -14.06 -8.81 -7.44
C GLY A 139 -13.94 -8.76 -5.92
N TYR A 140 -13.74 -7.57 -5.32
CA TYR A 140 -13.73 -7.42 -3.86
C TYR A 140 -14.96 -8.06 -3.21
N ALA A 141 -14.73 -8.74 -2.08
CA ALA A 141 -15.74 -9.52 -1.36
C ALA A 141 -16.48 -10.57 -2.21
N ASP A 142 -15.77 -11.20 -3.16
CA ASP A 142 -16.32 -12.16 -4.13
C ASP A 142 -17.50 -11.57 -4.95
N GLY A 143 -17.47 -10.24 -5.18
CA GLY A 143 -18.52 -9.49 -5.87
C GLY A 143 -19.76 -9.19 -5.02
N MET A 144 -19.76 -9.52 -3.72
CA MET A 144 -20.83 -9.14 -2.80
C MET A 144 -20.70 -7.68 -2.38
N ASP A 145 -21.82 -7.08 -1.96
CA ASP A 145 -21.79 -5.77 -1.30
C ASP A 145 -21.19 -5.91 0.12
N ALA A 146 -19.91 -5.55 0.27
CA ALA A 146 -19.18 -5.66 1.52
C ALA A 146 -19.78 -4.79 2.64
N ARG A 147 -20.57 -3.77 2.31
CA ARG A 147 -21.24 -2.89 3.28
C ARG A 147 -22.23 -3.63 4.19
N LYS A 148 -22.58 -4.87 3.85
CA LYS A 148 -23.35 -5.78 4.71
C LYS A 148 -22.58 -6.23 5.96
N PHE A 149 -21.25 -6.21 5.93
CA PHE A 149 -20.39 -6.57 7.07
C PHE A 149 -20.03 -5.34 7.91
N ASP A 150 -19.68 -4.23 7.26
CA ASP A 150 -19.49 -2.91 7.88
C ASP A 150 -19.82 -1.82 6.85
N PRO A 151 -20.68 -0.83 7.16
CA PRO A 151 -21.16 0.16 6.20
C PRO A 151 -20.06 1.05 5.59
N ARG A 152 -18.86 1.08 6.19
CA ARG A 152 -17.70 1.85 5.72
C ARG A 152 -16.89 1.12 4.65
N LEU A 153 -17.09 -0.19 4.49
CA LEU A 153 -16.39 -0.99 3.49
C LEU A 153 -16.78 -0.60 2.07
N ARG A 154 -15.94 -0.99 1.11
CA ARG A 154 -16.16 -0.71 -0.31
C ARG A 154 -17.48 -1.32 -0.79
N GLY A 155 -18.37 -0.48 -1.31
CA GLY A 155 -19.61 -0.94 -1.97
C GLY A 155 -19.35 -1.60 -3.33
N PRO A 156 -20.40 -1.92 -4.09
CA PRO A 156 -20.26 -2.48 -5.43
C PRO A 156 -19.38 -1.61 -6.34
N VAL A 157 -18.64 -2.28 -7.22
CA VAL A 157 -17.67 -1.68 -8.13
C VAL A 157 -18.26 -1.65 -9.53
N ASP A 158 -18.34 -0.46 -10.13
CA ASP A 158 -18.76 -0.32 -11.51
C ASP A 158 -17.62 -0.77 -12.44
N PRO A 159 -17.88 -1.60 -13.48
CA PRO A 159 -16.87 -2.00 -14.45
C PRO A 159 -16.07 -0.84 -15.06
N ILE A 160 -16.65 0.38 -15.16
CA ILE A 160 -15.93 1.56 -15.65
C ILE A 160 -14.73 1.94 -14.77
N GLU A 161 -14.78 1.70 -13.47
CA GLU A 161 -13.71 2.02 -12.51
C GLU A 161 -12.41 1.30 -12.85
N THR A 162 -12.53 0.11 -13.46
CA THR A 162 -11.38 -0.77 -13.80
C THR A 162 -10.89 -0.57 -15.24
N ARG A 163 -11.50 0.36 -15.99
CA ARG A 163 -11.03 0.73 -17.33
C ARG A 163 -9.82 1.66 -17.23
N ILE A 164 -9.07 1.71 -18.33
CA ILE A 164 -7.93 2.62 -18.49
C ILE A 164 -8.47 4.01 -18.81
N ASP A 165 -8.03 5.03 -18.08
CA ASP A 165 -8.27 6.42 -18.41
C ASP A 165 -7.43 6.79 -19.65
N PRO A 166 -8.04 7.17 -20.79
CA PRO A 166 -7.31 7.51 -22.00
C PRO A 166 -6.46 8.77 -21.88
N ARG A 167 -6.62 9.57 -20.82
CA ARG A 167 -5.83 10.80 -20.59
C ARG A 167 -4.51 10.52 -19.89
N THR A 168 -4.49 9.54 -18.99
CA THR A 168 -3.36 9.28 -18.09
C THR A 168 -2.72 7.90 -18.31
N GLY A 169 -3.44 6.95 -18.90
CA GLY A 169 -3.01 5.56 -19.02
C GLY A 169 -3.13 4.76 -17.71
N MET A 170 -3.60 5.38 -16.62
CA MET A 170 -3.88 4.71 -15.34
C MET A 170 -5.27 4.09 -15.33
N LYS A 171 -5.51 3.12 -14.45
CA LYS A 171 -6.87 2.69 -14.14
C LYS A 171 -7.71 3.82 -13.55
N ASN A 172 -9.01 3.85 -13.86
CA ASN A 172 -9.91 4.93 -13.44
C ASN A 172 -10.00 5.07 -11.91
N TYR A 173 -9.97 3.98 -11.15
CA TYR A 173 -9.95 4.00 -9.68
C TYR A 173 -8.67 4.61 -9.07
N ILE A 174 -7.62 4.85 -9.84
CA ILE A 174 -6.37 5.41 -9.31
C ILE A 174 -6.48 6.94 -9.20
N ALA A 175 -6.78 7.62 -10.31
CA ALA A 175 -6.71 9.08 -10.37
C ALA A 175 -7.88 9.77 -11.12
N ASN A 176 -8.81 9.03 -11.71
CA ASN A 176 -9.90 9.64 -12.47
C ASN A 176 -11.11 9.96 -11.56
N GLU A 177 -11.18 11.19 -11.09
CA GLU A 177 -12.25 11.65 -10.19
C GLU A 177 -13.52 12.13 -10.87
N SER A 178 -13.56 12.12 -12.21
CA SER A 178 -14.74 12.61 -12.95
C SER A 178 -15.95 11.67 -12.86
N GLY A 179 -15.77 10.51 -12.23
CA GLY A 179 -16.68 9.37 -12.29
C GLY A 179 -17.60 9.12 -11.10
N GLY A 180 -17.41 9.83 -9.99
CA GLY A 180 -18.18 9.61 -8.77
C GLY A 180 -17.85 8.31 -8.01
N TRP A 181 -16.77 7.63 -8.37
CA TRP A 181 -16.21 6.50 -7.62
C TRP A 181 -15.07 6.97 -6.70
N ALA A 182 -14.72 6.13 -5.72
CA ALA A 182 -13.57 6.38 -4.86
C ALA A 182 -12.27 6.24 -5.66
N THR A 183 -11.30 7.13 -5.40
CA THR A 183 -9.99 7.08 -6.05
C THR A 183 -8.87 7.29 -5.05
N SER A 184 -7.71 6.68 -5.30
CA SER A 184 -6.51 6.88 -4.48
C SER A 184 -6.02 8.33 -4.52
N ALA A 185 -6.09 9.00 -5.68
CA ALA A 185 -5.81 10.43 -5.76
C ALA A 185 -6.78 11.25 -4.87
N GLY A 186 -8.07 10.90 -4.89
CA GLY A 186 -9.10 11.46 -4.02
C GLY A 186 -8.75 11.31 -2.55
N TYR A 187 -8.33 10.11 -2.18
CA TYR A 187 -7.90 9.77 -0.84
C TYR A 187 -6.65 10.56 -0.40
N LEU A 188 -5.63 10.63 -1.25
CA LEU A 188 -4.42 11.44 -1.00
C LEU A 188 -4.76 12.90 -0.76
N ARG A 189 -5.60 13.51 -1.60
CA ARG A 189 -6.04 14.90 -1.39
C ARG A 189 -6.79 15.07 -0.07
N PHE A 190 -7.66 14.14 0.29
CA PHE A 190 -8.35 14.17 1.58
C PHE A 190 -7.36 14.12 2.76
N SER A 191 -6.43 13.18 2.73
CA SER A 191 -5.43 12.97 3.79
C SER A 191 -4.47 14.16 3.93
N PHE A 192 -3.91 14.65 2.82
CA PHE A 192 -3.06 15.84 2.83
C PHE A 192 -3.83 17.10 3.24
N ALA A 193 -5.07 17.29 2.78
CA ALA A 193 -5.88 18.43 3.18
C ALA A 193 -6.14 18.45 4.70
N ARG A 194 -6.40 17.28 5.30
CA ARG A 194 -6.52 17.15 6.77
C ARG A 194 -5.20 17.45 7.48
N SER A 195 -4.09 16.90 6.99
CA SER A 195 -2.77 17.19 7.56
C SER A 195 -2.47 18.68 7.56
N ILE A 196 -2.69 19.35 6.42
CA ILE A 196 -2.54 20.81 6.28
C ILE A 196 -3.51 21.56 7.19
N HIS A 197 -4.76 21.12 7.29
CA HIS A 197 -5.76 21.73 8.15
C HIS A 197 -5.33 21.72 9.61
N PHE A 198 -5.02 20.55 10.15
CA PHE A 198 -4.58 20.41 11.55
C PHE A 198 -3.24 21.10 11.80
N GLY A 199 -2.31 21.07 10.84
CA GLY A 199 -1.06 21.83 10.91
C GLY A 199 -1.30 23.35 10.99
N ARG A 200 -2.27 23.88 10.23
CA ARG A 200 -2.66 25.30 10.31
C ARG A 200 -3.38 25.65 11.60
N VAL A 201 -4.24 24.76 12.11
CA VAL A 201 -4.88 24.94 13.42
C VAL A 201 -3.82 24.98 14.51
N TYR A 202 -2.79 24.12 14.42
CA TYR A 202 -1.65 24.11 15.33
C TYR A 202 -0.83 25.41 15.29
N THR A 203 -0.50 25.94 14.10
CA THR A 203 0.36 27.13 13.98
C THR A 203 -0.38 28.46 14.11
N SER A 204 -1.68 28.50 13.81
CA SER A 204 -2.41 29.75 13.54
C SER A 204 -3.84 29.75 14.11
N GLY A 205 -4.18 28.82 14.98
CA GLY A 205 -5.50 28.72 15.61
C GLY A 205 -5.87 29.92 16.51
N SER A 206 -7.16 30.04 16.83
CA SER A 206 -7.80 31.22 17.45
C SER A 206 -7.32 31.60 18.84
N ARG A 207 -6.40 30.84 19.45
CA ARG A 207 -5.96 30.98 20.86
C ARG A 207 -4.44 31.08 21.06
N GLY A 208 -3.65 31.38 20.02
CA GLY A 208 -2.18 31.44 20.13
C GLY A 208 -1.51 30.13 19.73
N SER A 209 -0.52 29.64 20.50
CA SER A 209 0.15 28.36 20.21
C SER A 209 -0.85 27.21 20.23
N GLY A 210 -1.01 26.50 19.11
CA GLY A 210 -1.99 25.42 18.99
C GLY A 210 -1.67 24.21 19.86
N LYS A 211 -2.65 23.33 20.01
CA LYS A 211 -2.55 22.19 20.94
C LYS A 211 -1.66 21.11 20.33
N GLU A 212 -0.87 20.43 21.15
CA GLU A 212 -0.03 19.33 20.67
C GLU A 212 -0.87 18.22 20.00
N ALA A 213 -2.11 18.01 20.44
CA ALA A 213 -3.05 17.11 19.79
C ALA A 213 -3.33 17.46 18.31
N ASP A 214 -3.37 18.74 17.95
CA ASP A 214 -3.54 19.19 16.56
C ASP A 214 -2.29 18.84 15.73
N LEU A 215 -1.08 18.98 16.30
CA LEU A 215 0.15 18.56 15.65
C LEU A 215 0.20 17.03 15.47
N CYS A 216 -0.17 16.26 16.49
CA CYS A 216 -0.22 14.81 16.41
C CYS A 216 -1.19 14.33 15.32
N GLU A 217 -2.39 14.90 15.26
CA GLU A 217 -3.37 14.56 14.22
C GLU A 217 -2.91 15.02 12.82
N ALA A 218 -2.22 16.15 12.70
CA ALA A 218 -1.62 16.60 11.44
C ALA A 218 -0.58 15.60 10.92
N LEU A 219 0.30 15.10 11.80
CA LEU A 219 1.34 14.12 11.46
C LEU A 219 0.73 12.74 11.15
N ARG A 220 -0.27 12.30 11.92
CA ARG A 220 -1.01 11.06 11.63
C ARG A 220 -1.69 11.12 10.24
N CYS A 221 -2.33 12.24 9.91
CA CYS A 221 -2.92 12.43 8.57
C CYS A 221 -1.85 12.50 7.46
N LEU A 222 -0.63 12.97 7.77
CA LEU A 222 0.49 12.95 6.84
C LEU A 222 0.90 11.51 6.54
N GLY A 223 1.13 10.69 7.57
CA GLY A 223 1.49 9.27 7.39
C GLY A 223 0.42 8.48 6.65
N GLN A 224 -0.85 8.76 6.94
CA GLN A 224 -1.98 8.21 6.21
C GLN A 224 -1.92 8.50 4.70
N ALA A 225 -1.41 9.67 4.30
CA ALA A 225 -1.19 10.01 2.89
C ALA A 225 0.07 9.35 2.33
N LEU A 226 1.16 9.31 3.11
CA LEU A 226 2.43 8.71 2.72
C LEU A 226 2.32 7.21 2.46
N HIS A 227 1.54 6.49 3.26
CA HIS A 227 1.23 5.08 3.02
C HIS A 227 0.69 4.83 1.60
N CYS A 228 -0.35 5.58 1.20
CA CYS A 228 -0.91 5.43 -0.15
C CYS A 228 0.10 5.84 -1.25
N MET A 229 1.04 6.75 -0.96
CA MET A 229 2.12 7.08 -1.90
C MET A 229 3.18 5.96 -2.01
N GLU A 230 3.49 5.31 -0.89
CA GLU A 230 4.40 4.16 -0.81
C GLU A 230 3.84 2.97 -1.61
N ASP A 231 2.56 2.66 -1.38
CA ASP A 231 1.81 1.63 -2.10
C ASP A 231 1.77 1.88 -3.61
N PHE A 232 1.90 3.13 -4.07
CA PHE A 232 1.89 3.40 -5.52
C PHE A 232 3.09 2.75 -6.20
N SER A 233 4.29 2.86 -5.61
CA SER A 233 5.47 2.19 -6.14
C SER A 233 5.53 0.69 -5.81
N ALA A 234 4.90 0.26 -4.71
CA ALA A 234 4.97 -1.13 -4.25
C ALA A 234 3.91 -2.04 -4.90
N HIS A 235 2.69 -1.54 -5.09
CA HIS A 235 1.52 -2.32 -5.53
C HIS A 235 1.11 -2.07 -6.99
N SER A 236 1.81 -1.17 -7.69
CA SER A 236 1.62 -0.95 -9.11
C SER A 236 2.82 -1.41 -9.94
N ASN A 237 2.62 -1.49 -11.25
CA ASN A 237 3.71 -1.72 -12.20
C ASN A 237 4.56 -0.45 -12.49
N TYR A 238 4.53 0.56 -11.61
CA TYR A 238 5.22 1.84 -11.84
C TYR A 238 6.73 1.66 -12.05
N CYS A 239 7.38 0.79 -11.26
CA CYS A 239 8.81 0.53 -11.37
C CYS A 239 9.18 -0.03 -12.75
N GLU A 240 8.39 -0.95 -13.28
CA GLU A 240 8.58 -1.49 -14.63
C GLU A 240 8.39 -0.42 -15.69
N LEU A 241 7.37 0.43 -15.56
CA LEU A 241 7.12 1.53 -16.50
C LEU A 241 8.26 2.55 -16.48
N ALA A 242 8.75 2.91 -15.30
CA ALA A 242 9.85 3.86 -15.14
C ALA A 242 11.15 3.33 -15.76
N LEU A 243 11.49 2.06 -15.54
CA LEU A 243 12.64 1.42 -16.19
C LEU A 243 12.51 1.41 -17.71
N ARG A 244 11.32 1.11 -18.24
CA ARG A 244 11.08 1.13 -19.68
C ARG A 244 11.19 2.54 -20.27
N GLU A 245 10.75 3.56 -19.54
CA GLU A 245 10.91 4.97 -19.92
C GLU A 245 12.38 5.39 -19.94
N LEU A 246 13.21 4.87 -19.02
CA LEU A 246 14.66 5.04 -19.01
C LEU A 246 15.40 4.27 -20.11
N GLY A 247 14.69 3.52 -20.96
CA GLY A 247 15.26 2.79 -22.10
C GLY A 247 15.56 1.30 -21.83
N TYR A 248 15.21 0.78 -20.65
CA TYR A 248 15.34 -0.65 -20.35
C TYR A 248 14.14 -1.42 -20.93
N HIS A 249 14.29 -1.96 -22.13
CA HIS A 249 13.19 -2.64 -22.83
C HIS A 249 13.01 -4.11 -22.45
N ASP A 250 14.02 -4.74 -21.85
CA ASP A 250 13.98 -6.12 -21.35
C ASP A 250 13.42 -6.20 -19.92
N VAL A 251 12.29 -5.51 -19.71
CA VAL A 251 11.56 -5.45 -18.45
C VAL A 251 10.13 -5.88 -18.73
N TYR A 252 9.70 -6.99 -18.14
CA TYR A 252 8.35 -7.51 -18.35
C TYR A 252 7.32 -6.55 -17.73
N PRO A 253 6.39 -5.98 -18.52
CA PRO A 253 5.33 -5.16 -17.95
C PRO A 253 4.31 -6.09 -17.26
N HIS A 254 4.09 -5.90 -15.95
CA HIS A 254 3.21 -6.78 -15.17
C HIS A 254 1.74 -6.81 -15.67
N CYS A 255 1.34 -5.87 -16.54
CA CYS A 255 0.06 -5.87 -17.25
C CYS A 255 0.02 -6.78 -18.50
N GLY A 256 1.14 -7.39 -18.91
CA GLY A 256 1.26 -8.28 -20.06
C GLY A 256 1.78 -7.60 -21.33
N ALA A 257 2.60 -8.30 -22.11
CA ALA A 257 3.29 -7.74 -23.28
C ALA A 257 2.37 -7.25 -24.43
N ALA A 258 1.14 -7.76 -24.50
CA ALA A 258 0.17 -7.41 -25.55
C ALA A 258 -0.85 -6.33 -25.12
N THR A 259 -0.53 -5.51 -24.11
CA THR A 259 -1.47 -4.55 -23.50
C THR A 259 -1.14 -3.09 -23.73
N GLU A 260 -0.16 -2.78 -24.57
CA GLU A 260 0.18 -1.41 -24.93
C GLU A 260 -1.02 -0.63 -25.48
N ILE A 261 -1.16 0.59 -24.98
CA ILE A 261 -2.14 1.57 -25.42
C ILE A 261 -1.45 2.68 -26.21
N ASN A 262 -2.23 3.42 -27.00
CA ASN A 262 -1.80 4.70 -27.54
C ASN A 262 -2.22 5.80 -26.58
N LEU A 263 -1.26 6.38 -25.86
CA LEU A 263 -1.46 7.50 -24.96
C LEU A 263 -0.80 8.74 -25.57
N ASN A 264 -1.62 9.72 -26.01
CA ASN A 264 -1.13 10.97 -26.60
C ASN A 264 -0.12 10.77 -27.75
N GLY A 265 -0.34 9.77 -28.60
CA GLY A 265 0.54 9.45 -29.74
C GLY A 265 1.73 8.55 -29.40
N ARG A 266 1.90 8.15 -28.13
CA ARG A 266 2.98 7.27 -27.68
C ARG A 266 2.44 5.88 -27.35
N ARG A 267 3.19 4.84 -27.72
CA ARG A 267 2.92 3.45 -27.31
C ARG A 267 3.47 3.25 -25.90
N VAL A 268 2.58 3.05 -24.94
CA VAL A 268 2.93 2.87 -23.53
C VAL A 268 2.13 1.72 -22.94
N PHE A 269 2.63 1.10 -21.89
CA PHE A 269 1.87 0.14 -21.10
C PHE A 269 1.02 0.91 -20.08
N PRO A 270 -0.24 0.49 -19.83
CA PRO A 270 -1.06 1.12 -18.82
C PRO A 270 -0.50 0.86 -17.42
N LEU A 271 -0.78 1.79 -16.51
CA LEU A 271 -0.48 1.60 -15.09
C LEU A 271 -1.62 0.82 -14.44
N VAL A 272 -1.27 -0.33 -13.87
CA VAL A 272 -2.19 -1.27 -13.22
C VAL A 272 -1.67 -1.62 -11.83
N THR A 273 -2.56 -2.08 -10.97
CA THR A 273 -2.23 -2.55 -9.63
C THR A 273 -2.77 -3.96 -9.36
N GLY A 274 -2.24 -4.58 -8.32
CA GLY A 274 -2.72 -5.87 -7.80
C GLY A 274 -4.11 -5.80 -7.19
N THR A 275 -4.63 -6.95 -6.76
CA THR A 275 -5.87 -7.07 -5.98
C THR A 275 -5.51 -7.47 -4.55
N PHE A 276 -6.24 -6.95 -3.57
CA PHE A 276 -6.13 -7.43 -2.19
C PHE A 276 -6.44 -8.92 -2.06
N GLY A 277 -5.55 -9.63 -1.37
CA GLY A 277 -5.63 -11.03 -1.01
C GLY A 277 -5.50 -11.25 0.49
N ALA A 278 -6.00 -12.38 0.98
CA ALA A 278 -5.99 -12.72 2.41
C ALA A 278 -4.57 -12.82 3.02
N VAL A 279 -3.52 -12.92 2.18
CA VAL A 279 -2.13 -12.95 2.64
C VAL A 279 -1.57 -11.56 2.94
N ASP A 280 -2.18 -10.49 2.44
CA ASP A 280 -1.64 -9.13 2.58
C ASP A 280 -1.61 -8.70 4.05
N PHE A 281 -2.71 -8.93 4.78
CA PHE A 281 -2.74 -8.67 6.23
C PHE A 281 -1.76 -9.55 7.02
N LEU A 282 -1.59 -10.83 6.62
CA LEU A 282 -0.60 -11.72 7.24
C LEU A 282 0.82 -11.22 7.00
N HIS A 283 1.11 -10.66 5.82
CA HIS A 283 2.39 -10.07 5.51
C HIS A 283 2.66 -8.79 6.31
N SER A 284 1.66 -7.93 6.54
CA SER A 284 1.82 -6.76 7.43
C SER A 284 2.17 -7.17 8.86
N VAL A 285 1.46 -8.16 9.43
CA VAL A 285 1.70 -8.65 10.80
C VAL A 285 3.05 -9.36 10.92
N LEU A 286 3.40 -10.22 9.95
CA LEU A 286 4.66 -10.96 9.96
C LEU A 286 5.87 -10.05 9.67
N GLY A 287 5.69 -9.06 8.79
CA GLY A 287 6.70 -8.04 8.49
C GLY A 287 7.10 -7.30 9.76
N GLU A 288 6.11 -6.75 10.46
CA GLU A 288 6.35 -6.00 11.70
C GLU A 288 6.89 -6.88 12.84
N ALA A 289 6.38 -8.10 13.02
CA ALA A 289 6.94 -9.01 14.02
C ALA A 289 8.43 -9.26 13.76
N THR A 290 8.80 -9.51 12.50
CA THR A 290 10.19 -9.74 12.10
C THR A 290 11.04 -8.49 12.29
N ASP A 291 10.53 -7.29 11.97
CA ASP A 291 11.23 -6.02 12.19
C ASP A 291 11.48 -5.76 13.68
N HIS A 292 10.49 -6.03 14.54
CA HIS A 292 10.65 -5.89 15.99
C HIS A 292 11.65 -6.88 16.59
N PHE A 293 11.61 -8.16 16.18
CA PHE A 293 12.60 -9.14 16.64
C PHE A 293 14.01 -8.72 16.23
N THR A 294 14.16 -8.28 14.98
CA THR A 294 15.47 -7.88 14.46
C THR A 294 15.99 -6.62 15.14
N GLN A 295 15.13 -5.63 15.46
CA GLN A 295 15.53 -4.46 16.24
C GLN A 295 15.95 -4.84 17.67
N SER A 296 15.23 -5.77 18.33
CA SER A 296 15.59 -6.20 19.69
C SER A 296 16.91 -6.96 19.78
N GLU A 297 17.33 -7.64 18.71
CA GLU A 297 18.64 -8.31 18.62
C GLU A 297 19.81 -7.35 18.38
N VAL A 298 19.56 -6.12 17.93
CA VAL A 298 20.59 -5.08 17.69
C VAL A 298 20.82 -4.21 18.94
N ASP A 299 19.84 -4.14 19.84
CA ASP A 299 19.93 -3.41 21.12
C ASP A 299 20.58 -4.24 22.27
N GLU A 300 20.96 -5.51 22.02
CA GLU A 300 21.83 -6.34 22.90
C GLU A 300 23.30 -6.36 22.42
#